data_AF-A0A815L8W1-F1
#
_entry.id   AF-A0A815L8W1-F1
#
_cell.length_a   1.000
_cell.length_b   1.000
_cell.length_c   1.000
_cell.angle_alpha   90.00
_cell.angle_beta   90.00
_cell.angle_gamma   90.00
#
_symmetry.space_group_name_H-M   'P 1'
#
loop_
_entity.id
_entity.type
_entity.pdbx_description
1 polymer ?
#
loop_
_entity_poly.entity_id
_entity_poly.type
_entity_poly.pdbx_seq_one_letter_code
_entity_poly.pdbx_strand_id
1 'polypeptide(L)'
;MNERIHMKIIDVDETGQWLGSLAIGFTQIDPDSIQRKDLCKSSLPNLCFKDGISYIKRISDKLTRQIIITFYYNQDGAFYILDGKEQELSKNIDLKRPLWGIIDIYGNVKGVVFTTPMKAPDNSKSFFIKYDQKPDLLPICHYKHLKFGDLQSITFHHIHGLELELFCQNKVAFRKNVPELARPYVFIDLPMAIDDEYYLRILSIDPNYRTPGVIGFTNVNPSIFNEKFESLPSVDPMGLYDRKEYWIIVEDAFDEKLSELDEYRFIRQKDGDIQICRNNDSNTIKTIACTDPQQTFYPFFFLNGRIAAFSLIGLISSTNNAINNNKKTKEKDENAGLCQICLDTPASCVLIPCGHIVFCSDCKDSFEKKFSEKRCPICRDNYNNVFQIEDD
;
A
#
# COMPACT_ATOMS: atom_id res chain seq x y z
N MET A 1 5.29 16.15 -23.44
CA MET A 1 4.75 17.50 -23.74
C MET A 1 3.25 17.38 -24.01
N ASN A 2 2.41 18.30 -23.49
CA ASN A 2 0.95 18.18 -23.45
C ASN A 2 0.38 17.00 -22.63
N GLU A 3 1.21 16.38 -21.78
CA GLU A 3 0.73 15.42 -20.79
C GLU A 3 -0.05 16.17 -19.70
N ARG A 4 -1.25 15.67 -19.40
CA ARG A 4 -2.18 16.29 -18.46
C ARG A 4 -2.20 15.48 -17.18
N ILE A 5 -1.93 16.15 -16.06
CA ILE A 5 -2.05 15.57 -14.73
C ILE A 5 -3.42 15.94 -14.20
N HIS A 6 -4.29 14.95 -13.98
CA HIS A 6 -5.62 15.15 -13.45
C HIS A 6 -5.67 14.75 -11.97
N MET A 7 -6.23 15.62 -11.14
CA MET A 7 -6.40 15.37 -9.72
C MET A 7 -7.79 15.84 -9.26
N LYS A 8 -8.39 15.09 -8.34
CA LYS A 8 -9.65 15.43 -7.68
C LYS A 8 -9.42 15.74 -6.21
N ILE A 9 -10.07 16.78 -5.72
CA ILE A 9 -10.08 17.12 -4.29
C ILE A 9 -11.10 16.22 -3.59
N ILE A 10 -10.61 15.42 -2.64
CA ILE A 10 -11.42 14.45 -1.89
C ILE A 10 -11.74 14.95 -0.47
N ASP A 11 -10.90 15.82 0.08
CA ASP A 11 -11.15 16.38 1.40
C ASP A 11 -10.67 17.83 1.54
N VAL A 12 -11.50 18.64 2.19
CA VAL A 12 -11.27 20.06 2.48
C VAL A 12 -11.71 20.38 3.90
N ASP A 13 -11.03 21.34 4.52
CA ASP A 13 -11.44 21.90 5.79
C ASP A 13 -12.57 22.91 5.61
N GLU A 14 -13.77 22.54 6.04
CA GLU A 14 -14.96 23.39 5.98
C GLU A 14 -15.09 24.31 7.20
N THR A 15 -14.24 24.16 8.22
CA THR A 15 -14.29 24.95 9.46
C THR A 15 -13.79 26.40 9.30
N GLY A 16 -13.08 26.69 8.19
CA GLY A 16 -12.50 28.01 7.91
C GLY A 16 -11.31 28.39 8.80
N GLN A 17 -10.75 27.45 9.57
CA GLN A 17 -9.70 27.72 10.56
C GLN A 17 -8.28 27.80 9.97
N TRP A 18 -8.06 27.36 8.72
CA TRP A 18 -6.75 27.34 8.07
C TRP A 18 -6.57 28.49 7.08
N LEU A 19 -5.49 29.25 7.24
CA LEU A 19 -5.07 30.31 6.33
C LEU A 19 -4.10 29.72 5.29
N GLY A 20 -4.60 29.35 4.12
CA GLY A 20 -3.80 28.84 3.00
C GLY A 20 -4.60 27.97 2.05
N SER A 21 -4.03 27.68 0.89
CA SER A 21 -4.63 26.82 -0.14
C SER A 21 -3.58 25.96 -0.84
N LEU A 22 -4.07 24.91 -1.51
CA LEU A 22 -3.32 24.01 -2.36
C LEU A 22 -2.43 24.79 -3.34
N ALA A 23 -1.18 24.37 -3.49
CA ALA A 23 -0.32 24.84 -4.57
C ALA A 23 0.01 23.70 -5.53
N ILE A 24 0.11 24.03 -6.81
CA ILE A 24 0.46 23.07 -7.87
C ILE A 24 1.56 23.66 -8.75
N GLY A 25 2.30 22.81 -9.45
CA GLY A 25 3.40 23.26 -10.26
C GLY A 25 4.18 22.18 -10.99
N PHE A 26 5.33 22.59 -11.50
CA PHE A 26 6.33 21.72 -12.11
C PHE A 26 7.72 22.01 -11.55
N THR A 27 8.60 21.01 -11.53
CA THR A 27 10.00 21.15 -11.15
C THR A 27 10.91 20.36 -12.10
N GLN A 28 12.15 20.81 -12.31
CA GLN A 28 13.18 20.06 -13.04
C GLN A 28 14.04 19.17 -12.11
N ILE A 29 13.59 18.95 -10.87
CA ILE A 29 14.29 18.09 -9.91
C ILE A 29 13.63 16.73 -9.91
N ASP A 30 14.44 15.70 -10.13
CA ASP A 30 14.01 14.32 -10.08
C ASP A 30 13.56 13.98 -8.64
N PRO A 31 12.29 13.56 -8.42
CA PRO A 31 11.81 13.20 -7.10
C PRO A 31 12.64 12.08 -6.45
N ASP A 32 13.25 11.17 -7.23
CA ASP A 32 14.09 10.09 -6.70
C ASP A 32 15.43 10.60 -6.13
N SER A 33 15.82 11.81 -6.52
CA SER A 33 17.03 12.47 -6.01
C SER A 33 16.83 13.22 -4.68
N ILE A 34 15.58 13.38 -4.24
CA ILE A 34 15.23 14.18 -3.05
C ILE A 34 15.21 13.30 -1.80
N GLN A 35 16.11 13.54 -0.85
CA GLN A 35 16.01 12.88 0.46
C GLN A 35 15.01 13.62 1.36
N ARG A 36 14.31 12.87 2.23
CA ARG A 36 13.29 13.39 3.15
C ARG A 36 13.77 14.56 4.02
N LYS A 37 15.06 14.62 4.34
CA LYS A 37 15.70 15.68 5.14
C LYS A 37 15.94 16.99 4.36
N ASP A 38 15.98 16.88 3.03
CA ASP A 38 16.28 18.00 2.12
C ASP A 38 15.00 18.73 1.66
N LEU A 39 13.82 18.20 2.02
CA LEU A 39 12.53 18.85 1.81
C LEU A 39 12.32 20.00 2.79
N CYS A 40 12.02 21.18 2.25
CA CYS A 40 11.84 22.38 3.05
C CYS A 40 10.44 22.42 3.70
N LYS A 41 10.35 23.11 4.84
CA LYS A 41 9.16 23.07 5.72
C LYS A 41 7.89 23.68 5.09
N SER A 42 7.99 24.41 3.98
CA SER A 42 6.84 24.99 3.28
C SER A 42 7.18 25.18 1.80
N SER A 43 6.19 24.98 0.91
CA SER A 43 6.40 25.18 -0.52
C SER A 43 6.59 26.67 -0.91
N LEU A 44 6.02 27.60 -0.14
CA LEU A 44 5.97 29.02 -0.50
C LEU A 44 5.95 29.89 0.77
N PRO A 45 6.74 30.98 0.87
CA PRO A 45 7.65 31.53 -0.14
C PRO A 45 9.07 30.92 -0.09
N ASN A 46 9.31 30.01 0.86
CA ASN A 46 10.64 29.54 1.25
C ASN A 46 11.01 28.18 0.59
N LEU A 47 10.54 27.90 -0.62
CA LEU A 47 11.06 26.70 -1.29
C LEU A 47 12.50 26.91 -1.73
N CYS A 48 13.28 25.93 -1.32
CA CYS A 48 14.66 25.64 -1.61
C CYS A 48 14.95 25.31 -3.08
N PHE A 49 14.24 25.92 -4.03
CA PHE A 49 14.48 25.73 -5.46
C PHE A 49 14.72 27.08 -6.11
N LYS A 50 15.95 27.26 -6.57
CA LYS A 50 16.45 28.47 -7.24
C LYS A 50 15.51 28.91 -8.36
N ASP A 51 15.45 30.21 -8.61
CA ASP A 51 14.78 30.78 -9.77
C ASP A 51 15.14 30.01 -11.05
N GLY A 52 14.11 29.57 -11.79
CA GLY A 52 14.26 28.86 -13.07
C GLY A 52 14.28 27.33 -13.01
N ILE A 53 14.14 26.71 -11.83
CA ILE A 53 14.10 25.22 -11.70
C ILE A 53 12.71 24.70 -11.33
N SER A 54 11.90 25.49 -10.62
CA SER A 54 10.54 25.13 -10.22
C SER A 54 9.55 26.25 -10.50
N TYR A 55 8.35 25.88 -10.93
CA TYR A 55 7.26 26.76 -11.33
C TYR A 55 6.02 26.35 -10.51
N ILE A 56 5.72 27.06 -9.41
CA ILE A 56 4.65 26.68 -8.46
C ILE A 56 3.72 27.87 -8.26
N LYS A 57 2.41 27.60 -8.25
CA LYS A 57 1.38 28.62 -8.01
C LYS A 57 0.35 28.11 -7.01
N ARG A 58 -0.04 28.97 -6.05
CA ARG A 58 -1.18 28.72 -5.17
C ARG A 58 -2.49 28.90 -5.93
N ILE A 59 -3.43 28.00 -5.68
CA ILE A 59 -4.79 28.10 -6.22
C ILE A 59 -5.60 28.98 -5.27
N SER A 60 -5.90 30.21 -5.68
CA SER A 60 -6.60 31.21 -4.86
C SER A 60 -8.11 30.98 -4.77
N ASP A 61 -8.66 30.10 -5.61
CA ASP A 61 -10.08 29.83 -5.67
C ASP A 61 -10.57 29.01 -4.46
N LYS A 62 -11.85 29.17 -4.10
CA LYS A 62 -12.46 28.38 -3.03
C LYS A 62 -12.59 26.93 -3.46
N LEU A 63 -11.67 26.10 -2.96
CA LEU A 63 -11.65 24.67 -3.27
C LEU A 63 -12.70 23.91 -2.46
N THR A 64 -13.51 23.10 -3.13
CA THR A 64 -14.50 22.20 -2.50
C THR A 64 -14.23 20.76 -2.89
N ARG A 65 -14.82 19.83 -2.11
CA ARG A 65 -14.94 18.44 -2.53
C ARG A 65 -15.63 18.44 -3.91
N GLN A 66 -15.18 17.56 -4.81
CA GLN A 66 -15.64 17.40 -6.20
C GLN A 66 -14.91 18.20 -7.29
N ILE A 67 -14.14 19.24 -6.94
CA ILE A 67 -13.35 19.98 -7.94
C ILE A 67 -12.26 19.08 -8.53
N ILE A 68 -12.15 19.11 -9.86
CA ILE A 68 -11.08 18.47 -10.61
C ILE A 68 -10.14 19.55 -11.12
N ILE A 69 -8.86 19.42 -10.77
CA ILE A 69 -7.79 20.26 -11.26
C ILE A 69 -7.01 19.46 -12.28
N THR A 70 -6.80 20.04 -13.46
CA THR A 70 -5.93 19.44 -14.48
C THR A 70 -4.81 20.39 -14.79
N PHE A 71 -3.54 20.02 -14.58
CA PHE A 71 -2.42 20.89 -14.91
C PHE A 71 -1.46 20.22 -15.89
N TYR A 72 -0.89 21.04 -16.76
CA TYR A 72 -0.10 20.59 -17.90
C TYR A 72 0.86 21.69 -18.36
N TYR A 73 1.75 21.36 -19.28
CA TYR A 73 2.66 22.33 -19.89
C TYR A 73 2.83 22.10 -21.40
N ASN A 74 3.09 23.19 -22.12
CA ASN A 74 3.32 23.22 -23.56
C ASN A 74 4.47 24.21 -23.89
N GLN A 75 4.63 24.57 -25.17
CA GLN A 75 5.68 25.50 -25.63
C GLN A 75 5.48 26.94 -25.13
N ASP A 76 4.25 27.33 -24.83
CA ASP A 76 3.87 28.69 -24.41
C ASP A 76 3.98 28.88 -22.89
N GLY A 77 3.97 27.79 -22.10
CA GLY A 77 4.05 27.87 -20.65
C GLY A 77 3.47 26.66 -19.91
N ALA A 78 3.30 26.82 -18.60
CA ALA A 78 2.56 25.89 -17.75
C ALA A 78 1.16 26.44 -17.45
N PHE A 79 0.16 25.57 -17.47
CA PHE A 79 -1.26 25.90 -17.35
C PHE A 79 -1.97 24.95 -16.39
N TYR A 80 -3.09 25.39 -15.83
CA TYR A 80 -4.02 24.53 -15.11
C TYR A 80 -5.47 24.86 -15.47
N ILE A 81 -6.32 23.86 -15.42
CA ILE A 81 -7.76 23.96 -15.64
C ILE A 81 -8.42 23.72 -14.29
N LEU A 82 -9.21 24.70 -13.86
CA LEU A 82 -10.06 24.63 -12.68
C LEU A 82 -11.50 24.82 -13.14
N ASP A 83 -12.37 23.84 -12.86
CA ASP A 83 -13.79 23.85 -13.25
C ASP A 83 -14.01 24.21 -14.73
N GLY A 84 -13.20 23.62 -15.61
CA GLY A 84 -13.28 23.81 -17.06
C GLY A 84 -12.70 25.14 -17.57
N LYS A 85 -12.21 26.02 -16.69
CA LYS A 85 -11.52 27.26 -17.07
C LYS A 85 -10.02 27.09 -16.99
N GLU A 86 -9.36 27.29 -18.10
CA GLU A 86 -7.91 27.29 -18.19
C GLU A 86 -7.33 28.60 -17.63
N GLN A 87 -6.29 28.47 -16.82
CA GLN A 87 -5.58 29.53 -16.14
C GLN A 87 -4.08 29.30 -16.28
N GLU A 88 -3.33 30.40 -16.37
CA GLU A 88 -1.88 30.36 -16.50
C GLU A 88 -1.20 30.09 -15.16
N LEU A 89 -0.28 29.12 -15.13
CA LEU A 89 0.55 28.79 -13.97
C LEU A 89 1.86 29.57 -13.99
N SER A 90 2.58 29.55 -15.12
CA SER A 90 3.85 30.25 -15.29
C SER A 90 4.17 30.47 -16.76
N LYS A 91 4.63 31.68 -17.11
CA LYS A 91 5.19 32.02 -18.42
C LYS A 91 6.67 31.65 -18.47
N ASN A 92 7.13 31.17 -19.62
CA ASN A 92 8.54 30.88 -19.90
C ASN A 92 9.14 29.78 -19.00
N ILE A 93 8.61 28.56 -19.14
CA ILE A 93 9.20 27.37 -18.55
C ILE A 93 10.37 26.86 -19.40
N ASP A 94 11.44 26.40 -18.76
CA ASP A 94 12.57 25.79 -19.44
C ASP A 94 12.26 24.31 -19.74
N LEU A 95 12.11 24.04 -21.04
CA LEU A 95 11.75 22.72 -21.58
C LEU A 95 12.99 21.90 -21.98
N LYS A 96 14.21 22.38 -21.70
CA LYS A 96 15.46 21.65 -22.01
C LYS A 96 15.68 20.42 -21.13
N ARG A 97 14.97 20.31 -20.00
CA ARG A 97 15.06 19.22 -19.03
C ARG A 97 13.68 18.65 -18.74
N PRO A 98 13.59 17.36 -18.34
CA PRO A 98 12.34 16.77 -17.88
C PRO A 98 11.73 17.59 -16.74
N LEU A 99 10.40 17.67 -16.74
CA LEU A 99 9.62 18.33 -15.70
C LEU A 99 8.77 17.30 -14.97
N TRP A 100 8.77 17.39 -13.64
CA TRP A 100 7.95 16.59 -12.74
C TRP A 100 6.85 17.46 -12.13
N GLY A 101 5.64 16.91 -12.01
CA GLY A 101 4.54 17.60 -11.33
C GLY A 101 4.79 17.71 -9.82
N ILE A 102 4.53 18.87 -9.24
CA ILE A 102 4.59 19.09 -7.79
C ILE A 102 3.24 19.58 -7.28
N ILE A 103 2.83 19.04 -6.14
CA ILE A 103 1.57 19.38 -5.46
C ILE A 103 1.91 19.60 -3.99
N ASP A 104 1.66 20.81 -3.50
CA ASP A 104 1.77 21.14 -2.08
C ASP A 104 0.38 21.16 -1.45
N ILE A 105 0.08 20.12 -0.67
CA ILE A 105 -1.17 19.96 0.06
C ILE A 105 -1.02 20.71 1.39
N TYR A 106 -1.39 21.99 1.35
CA TYR A 106 -1.33 22.90 2.48
C TYR A 106 -2.62 23.72 2.62
N GLY A 107 -2.95 24.09 3.85
CA GLY A 107 -4.08 24.95 4.17
C GLY A 107 -5.42 24.21 4.18
N ASN A 108 -6.40 24.70 3.43
CA ASN A 108 -7.77 24.19 3.47
C ASN A 108 -7.99 22.86 2.72
N VAL A 109 -7.03 22.36 1.95
CA VAL A 109 -7.13 21.06 1.27
C VAL A 109 -6.41 20.01 2.10
N LYS A 110 -7.11 18.93 2.46
CA LYS A 110 -6.60 17.83 3.31
C LYS A 110 -6.26 16.58 2.52
N GLY A 111 -6.87 16.39 1.35
CA GLY A 111 -6.68 15.19 0.55
C GLY A 111 -6.98 15.41 -0.92
N VAL A 112 -6.15 14.79 -1.76
CA VAL A 112 -6.30 14.77 -3.22
C VAL A 112 -6.07 13.35 -3.72
N VAL A 113 -6.67 13.01 -4.86
CA VAL A 113 -6.44 11.73 -5.55
C VAL A 113 -6.15 11.99 -7.02
N PHE A 114 -5.17 11.29 -7.58
CA PHE A 114 -4.94 11.31 -9.03
C PHE A 114 -6.05 10.54 -9.73
N THR A 115 -6.53 11.09 -10.84
CA THR A 115 -7.58 10.47 -11.66
C THR A 115 -7.08 10.28 -13.08
N THR A 116 -7.57 9.28 -13.79
CA THR A 116 -7.44 9.23 -15.25
C THR A 116 -8.46 10.18 -15.90
N PRO A 117 -8.24 10.65 -17.15
CA PRO A 117 -9.25 11.45 -17.85
C PRO A 117 -10.54 10.64 -18.01
N MET A 118 -11.52 10.93 -17.16
CA MET A 118 -12.86 10.35 -17.25
C MET A 118 -13.49 10.81 -18.56
N LYS A 119 -13.77 9.86 -19.47
CA LYS A 119 -14.93 10.00 -20.36
C LYS A 119 -16.15 10.22 -19.46
N ALA A 120 -17.04 11.12 -19.87
CA ALA A 120 -18.17 11.62 -19.09
C ALA A 120 -18.89 10.51 -18.26
N PRO A 121 -19.31 10.82 -17.03
CA PRO A 121 -19.78 9.83 -16.08
C PRO A 121 -21.08 9.19 -16.55
N ASP A 122 -21.07 7.86 -16.64
CA ASP A 122 -22.30 7.08 -16.52
C ASP A 122 -22.54 6.80 -15.02
N ASN A 123 -23.77 7.01 -14.57
CA ASN A 123 -24.20 7.08 -13.18
C ASN A 123 -24.21 5.70 -12.48
N SER A 124 -23.05 5.06 -12.33
CA SER A 124 -22.91 3.86 -11.48
C SER A 124 -21.84 4.04 -10.40
N LYS A 125 -22.33 4.46 -9.24
CA LYS A 125 -21.87 4.10 -7.88
C LYS A 125 -20.38 4.29 -7.58
N SER A 126 -20.09 5.48 -7.07
CA SER A 126 -18.90 5.87 -6.32
C SER A 126 -18.48 4.87 -5.24
N PHE A 127 -17.23 4.40 -5.32
CA PHE A 127 -16.55 3.66 -4.27
C PHE A 127 -16.22 4.57 -3.07
N PHE A 128 -16.72 4.21 -1.89
CA PHE A 128 -16.23 4.68 -0.61
C PHE A 128 -15.78 3.44 0.16
N ILE A 129 -14.53 3.40 0.61
CA ILE A 129 -14.15 2.55 1.74
C ILE A 129 -14.99 3.08 2.92
N LYS A 130 -16.07 2.39 3.26
CA LYS A 130 -16.84 2.70 4.46
C LYS A 130 -15.98 2.29 5.66
N TYR A 131 -15.25 3.24 6.23
CA TYR A 131 -14.87 3.14 7.63
C TYR A 131 -16.14 3.29 8.46
N ASP A 132 -16.88 2.19 8.64
CA ASP A 132 -18.01 2.15 9.56
C ASP A 132 -17.48 2.26 11.00
N GLN A 133 -17.56 3.48 11.54
CA GLN A 133 -17.89 3.82 12.93
C GLN A 133 -17.68 2.74 14.01
N LYS A 134 -16.44 2.35 14.31
CA LYS A 134 -16.00 1.95 15.66
C LYS A 134 -14.59 2.48 15.94
N PRO A 135 -14.43 3.56 16.72
CA PRO A 135 -13.13 4.20 16.98
C PRO A 135 -12.13 3.37 17.80
N ASP A 136 -12.56 2.22 18.36
CA ASP A 136 -11.87 1.55 19.46
C ASP A 136 -11.13 0.27 19.10
N LEU A 137 -11.20 -0.19 17.84
CA LEU A 137 -10.48 -1.38 17.38
C LEU A 137 -9.82 -1.06 16.06
N LEU A 138 -8.55 -0.74 16.15
CA LEU A 138 -7.72 -0.38 15.03
C LEU A 138 -6.77 -1.56 14.73
N PRO A 139 -6.32 -1.70 13.47
CA PRO A 139 -5.47 -2.80 13.01
C PRO A 139 -4.29 -3.09 13.91
N ILE A 140 -4.17 -4.33 14.37
CA ILE A 140 -2.94 -4.79 14.96
C ILE A 140 -2.03 -5.15 13.79
N CYS A 141 -0.99 -4.35 13.53
CA CYS A 141 0.13 -4.78 12.69
C CYS A 141 0.88 -5.83 13.51
N HIS A 142 0.84 -7.08 13.15
CA HIS A 142 1.36 -8.16 13.99
C HIS A 142 2.82 -8.49 13.68
N TYR A 143 3.31 -8.05 12.52
CA TYR A 143 4.70 -8.20 12.11
C TYR A 143 5.58 -6.97 12.39
N LYS A 144 5.34 -6.30 13.53
CA LYS A 144 6.03 -5.05 13.95
C LYS A 144 7.56 -5.16 14.06
N HIS A 145 8.09 -6.38 14.11
CA HIS A 145 9.51 -6.70 14.23
C HIS A 145 10.23 -6.76 12.87
N LEU A 146 9.50 -6.74 11.74
CA LEU A 146 10.12 -6.70 10.42
C LEU A 146 10.68 -5.30 10.16
N LYS A 147 12.00 -5.19 10.00
CA LYS A 147 12.62 -3.92 9.61
C LYS A 147 12.21 -3.64 8.17
N PHE A 148 11.70 -2.43 7.91
CA PHE A 148 11.25 -1.97 6.57
C PHE A 148 12.34 -2.09 5.47
N GLY A 149 13.61 -2.30 5.82
CA GLY A 149 14.72 -2.55 4.89
C GLY A 149 14.90 -4.02 4.47
N ASP A 150 14.36 -4.98 5.21
CA ASP A 150 14.49 -6.42 4.91
C ASP A 150 13.36 -6.93 4.00
N LEU A 151 12.30 -6.13 3.85
CA LEU A 151 11.09 -6.48 3.14
C LEU A 151 11.19 -6.07 1.66
N GLN A 152 11.40 -7.05 0.80
CA GLN A 152 11.34 -6.90 -0.64
C GLN A 152 9.89 -6.66 -1.09
N SER A 153 9.70 -5.64 -1.94
CA SER A 153 8.42 -5.36 -2.57
C SER A 153 8.06 -6.49 -3.54
N ILE A 154 6.85 -7.03 -3.41
CA ILE A 154 6.26 -8.01 -4.32
C ILE A 154 4.91 -7.54 -4.85
N THR A 155 4.47 -8.10 -5.97
CA THR A 155 3.22 -7.72 -6.65
C THR A 155 2.44 -8.95 -7.08
N PHE A 156 1.14 -8.77 -7.28
CA PHE A 156 0.33 -9.69 -8.04
C PHE A 156 0.74 -9.66 -9.52
N HIS A 157 0.65 -10.82 -10.16
CA HIS A 157 0.80 -10.94 -11.60
C HIS A 157 -0.33 -10.15 -12.29
N HIS A 158 0.00 -9.49 -13.39
CA HIS A 158 -0.93 -8.64 -14.15
C HIS A 158 -2.10 -9.42 -14.78
N ILE A 159 -1.95 -10.73 -14.96
CA ILE A 159 -3.05 -11.62 -15.35
C ILE A 159 -3.88 -12.00 -14.12
N HIS A 160 -5.14 -11.62 -14.15
CA HIS A 160 -6.12 -11.90 -13.11
C HIS A 160 -7.53 -12.01 -13.69
N GLY A 161 -8.48 -12.45 -12.85
CA GLY A 161 -9.89 -12.53 -13.20
C GLY A 161 -10.49 -11.20 -13.64
N LEU A 162 -11.41 -11.22 -14.62
CA LEU A 162 -12.12 -10.02 -15.09
C LEU A 162 -12.87 -9.29 -13.96
N GLU A 163 -13.35 -10.07 -12.98
CA GLU A 163 -14.06 -9.56 -11.81
C GLU A 163 -13.15 -9.18 -10.65
N LEU A 164 -11.84 -9.24 -10.88
CA LEU A 164 -10.85 -8.65 -9.98
C LEU A 164 -10.32 -7.35 -10.56
N GLU A 165 -9.89 -6.46 -9.67
CA GLU A 165 -9.18 -5.23 -10.00
C GLU A 165 -7.91 -5.15 -9.16
N LEU A 166 -6.82 -4.74 -9.80
CA LEU A 166 -5.53 -4.55 -9.16
C LEU A 166 -5.25 -3.07 -8.96
N PHE A 167 -4.80 -2.69 -7.76
CA PHE A 167 -4.45 -1.31 -7.42
C PHE A 167 -3.01 -1.20 -6.90
N CYS A 168 -2.55 0.04 -6.75
CA CYS A 168 -1.27 0.37 -6.12
C CYS A 168 -0.08 -0.38 -6.76
N GLN A 169 0.04 -0.30 -8.08
CA GLN A 169 1.06 -1.04 -8.85
C GLN A 169 0.97 -2.55 -8.61
N ASN A 170 -0.24 -3.10 -8.69
CA ASN A 170 -0.54 -4.52 -8.50
C ASN A 170 -0.19 -5.06 -7.10
N LYS A 171 -0.15 -4.23 -6.06
CA LYS A 171 0.05 -4.69 -4.67
C LYS A 171 -1.24 -5.04 -3.95
N VAL A 172 -2.38 -4.59 -4.47
CA VAL A 172 -3.70 -4.81 -3.89
C VAL A 172 -4.55 -5.55 -4.91
N ALA A 173 -5.17 -6.64 -4.48
CA ALA A 173 -6.18 -7.34 -5.25
C ALA A 173 -7.56 -7.11 -4.61
N PHE A 174 -8.54 -6.76 -5.43
CA PHE A 174 -9.90 -6.44 -5.02
C PHE A 174 -10.90 -7.21 -5.87
N ARG A 175 -11.90 -7.80 -5.22
CA ARG A 175 -13.03 -8.46 -5.88
C ARG A 175 -14.19 -7.49 -6.08
N LYS A 176 -14.61 -7.32 -7.33
CA LYS A 176 -15.79 -6.52 -7.68
C LYS A 176 -17.05 -7.14 -7.09
N ASN A 177 -17.99 -6.29 -6.69
CA ASN A 177 -19.31 -6.72 -6.27
C ASN A 177 -20.22 -6.87 -7.49
N VAL A 178 -20.16 -8.05 -8.12
CA VAL A 178 -20.94 -8.41 -9.29
C VAL A 178 -21.89 -9.58 -8.98
N PRO A 179 -23.03 -9.71 -9.68
CA PRO A 179 -24.00 -10.78 -9.43
C PRO A 179 -23.43 -12.18 -9.70
N GLU A 180 -22.56 -12.30 -10.72
CA GLU A 180 -21.93 -13.54 -11.12
C GLU A 180 -20.41 -13.37 -11.06
N LEU A 181 -19.77 -14.11 -10.18
CA LEU A 181 -18.33 -14.11 -10.02
C LEU A 181 -17.74 -15.26 -10.85
N ALA A 182 -16.99 -14.91 -11.90
CA ALA A 182 -16.33 -15.89 -12.75
C ALA A 182 -14.80 -15.72 -12.71
N ARG A 183 -14.10 -16.81 -12.42
CA ARG A 183 -12.63 -16.91 -12.40
C ARG A 183 -11.95 -15.83 -11.55
N PRO A 184 -12.30 -15.64 -10.27
CA PRO A 184 -11.63 -14.68 -9.38
C PRO A 184 -10.21 -15.13 -8.96
N TYR A 185 -9.37 -15.54 -9.92
CA TYR A 185 -7.97 -15.90 -9.69
C TYR A 185 -7.08 -14.67 -9.75
N VAL A 186 -6.14 -14.60 -8.82
CA VAL A 186 -4.99 -13.71 -8.87
C VAL A 186 -3.75 -14.47 -8.42
N PHE A 187 -2.63 -14.28 -9.11
CA PHE A 187 -1.37 -14.97 -8.84
C PHE A 187 -0.36 -13.98 -8.23
N ILE A 188 0.58 -14.46 -7.43
CA ILE A 188 1.77 -13.68 -7.08
C ILE A 188 2.78 -13.78 -8.24
N ASP A 189 3.40 -12.66 -8.61
CA ASP A 189 4.34 -12.55 -9.74
C ASP A 189 5.75 -13.11 -9.43
N LEU A 190 5.84 -14.06 -8.50
CA LEU A 190 7.10 -14.64 -8.03
C LEU A 190 6.93 -16.11 -7.61
N PRO A 191 7.92 -16.97 -7.92
CA PRO A 191 7.97 -18.31 -7.38
C PRO A 191 8.28 -18.30 -5.87
N MET A 192 7.78 -19.32 -5.16
CA MET A 192 8.09 -19.60 -3.76
C MET A 192 9.48 -20.23 -3.62
N ALA A 193 10.42 -19.43 -3.11
CA ALA A 193 11.69 -19.95 -2.62
C ALA A 193 11.52 -20.63 -1.26
N ILE A 194 12.46 -21.53 -0.95
CA ILE A 194 12.49 -22.22 0.35
C ILE A 194 12.94 -21.22 1.42
N ASP A 195 12.29 -21.28 2.59
CA ASP A 195 12.49 -20.43 3.75
C ASP A 195 12.23 -18.92 3.51
N ASP A 196 11.63 -18.57 2.37
CA ASP A 196 11.19 -17.21 2.07
C ASP A 196 9.81 -16.95 2.68
N GLU A 197 9.68 -15.81 3.37
CA GLU A 197 8.48 -15.44 4.11
C GLU A 197 7.67 -14.39 3.36
N TYR A 198 6.43 -14.74 3.02
CA TYR A 198 5.52 -13.87 2.27
C TYR A 198 4.46 -13.30 3.19
N TYR A 199 4.22 -12.00 3.08
CA TYR A 199 3.36 -11.26 3.99
C TYR A 199 2.19 -10.62 3.23
N LEU A 200 0.96 -10.85 3.72
CA LEU A 200 -0.25 -10.22 3.21
C LEU A 200 -1.09 -9.63 4.33
N ARG A 201 -1.93 -8.65 4.01
CA ARG A 201 -2.90 -8.02 4.91
C ARG A 201 -4.29 -8.04 4.30
N ILE A 202 -5.29 -8.45 5.07
CA ILE A 202 -6.69 -8.38 4.67
C ILE A 202 -7.15 -6.92 4.71
N LEU A 203 -7.68 -6.39 3.61
CA LEU A 203 -8.12 -5.00 3.55
C LEU A 203 -9.63 -4.83 3.65
N SER A 204 -10.39 -5.81 3.17
CA SER A 204 -11.85 -5.75 3.19
C SER A 204 -12.46 -7.14 3.30
N ILE A 205 -13.53 -7.21 4.10
CA ILE A 205 -14.31 -8.42 4.30
C ILE A 205 -15.77 -8.18 3.86
N ASP A 206 -16.29 -9.10 3.06
CA ASP A 206 -17.68 -9.17 2.64
C ASP A 206 -18.43 -10.20 3.51
N PRO A 207 -19.28 -9.77 4.45
CA PRO A 207 -19.96 -10.68 5.38
C PRO A 207 -21.04 -11.54 4.70
N ASN A 208 -21.37 -11.29 3.42
CA ASN A 208 -22.37 -12.09 2.71
C ASN A 208 -21.87 -13.49 2.34
N TYR A 209 -20.55 -13.70 2.36
CA TYR A 209 -19.93 -14.98 2.08
C TYR A 209 -19.71 -15.77 3.36
N ARG A 210 -19.71 -17.10 3.28
CA ARG A 210 -19.54 -17.97 4.46
C ARG A 210 -18.08 -18.30 4.73
N THR A 211 -17.32 -18.63 3.69
CA THR A 211 -15.93 -19.08 3.80
C THR A 211 -14.97 -17.89 3.64
N PRO A 212 -13.80 -17.88 4.29
CA PRO A 212 -12.77 -16.87 4.09
C PRO A 212 -12.37 -16.60 2.63
N GLY A 213 -12.11 -17.65 1.88
CA GLY A 213 -11.48 -17.60 0.56
C GLY A 213 -10.39 -18.67 0.47
N VAL A 214 -9.79 -18.80 -0.71
CA VAL A 214 -8.88 -19.90 -1.02
C VAL A 214 -7.49 -19.38 -1.36
N ILE A 215 -6.47 -20.03 -0.82
CA ILE A 215 -5.09 -19.94 -1.33
C ILE A 215 -4.76 -21.25 -2.02
N GLY A 216 -3.96 -21.19 -3.07
CA GLY A 216 -3.44 -22.37 -3.72
C GLY A 216 -2.04 -22.18 -4.23
N PHE A 217 -1.45 -23.29 -4.65
CA PHE A 217 -0.08 -23.37 -5.13
C PHE A 217 -0.04 -24.19 -6.39
N THR A 218 0.71 -23.74 -7.39
CA THR A 218 0.85 -24.46 -8.66
C THR A 218 2.29 -24.44 -9.15
N ASN A 219 2.72 -25.47 -9.87
CA ASN A 219 4.03 -25.47 -10.53
C ASN A 219 4.04 -24.72 -11.87
N VAL A 220 2.92 -24.08 -12.23
CA VAL A 220 2.77 -23.32 -13.47
C VAL A 220 3.14 -21.87 -13.24
N ASN A 221 4.04 -21.35 -14.08
CA ASN A 221 4.30 -19.91 -14.12
C ASN A 221 3.05 -19.17 -14.61
N PRO A 222 2.53 -18.16 -13.86
CA PRO A 222 1.31 -17.43 -14.21
C PRO A 222 1.33 -16.78 -15.60
N SER A 223 2.50 -16.45 -16.15
CA SER A 223 2.63 -15.88 -17.49
C SER A 223 2.12 -16.80 -18.60
N ILE A 224 2.02 -18.12 -18.37
CA ILE A 224 1.42 -19.07 -19.32
C ILE A 224 -0.07 -18.75 -19.55
N PHE A 225 -0.74 -18.12 -18.58
CA PHE A 225 -2.16 -17.78 -18.71
C PHE A 225 -2.42 -16.49 -19.50
N ASN A 226 -1.40 -15.77 -19.98
CA ASN A 226 -1.58 -14.60 -20.85
C ASN A 226 -2.52 -14.88 -22.04
N GLU A 227 -2.43 -16.09 -22.60
CA GLU A 227 -3.25 -16.52 -23.76
C GLU A 227 -4.32 -17.55 -23.40
N LYS A 228 -4.35 -18.03 -22.14
CA LYS A 228 -5.14 -19.21 -21.73
C LYS A 228 -5.93 -19.01 -20.44
N PHE A 229 -6.08 -17.79 -19.96
CA PHE A 229 -6.78 -17.52 -18.70
C PHE A 229 -8.23 -18.04 -18.70
N GLU A 230 -8.92 -17.95 -19.84
CA GLU A 230 -10.30 -18.47 -20.00
C GLU A 230 -10.41 -20.00 -19.82
N SER A 231 -9.30 -20.72 -19.97
CA SER A 231 -9.25 -22.16 -19.75
C SER A 231 -9.27 -22.55 -18.27
N LEU A 232 -9.08 -21.60 -17.35
CA LEU A 232 -9.21 -21.85 -15.91
C LEU A 232 -10.69 -22.07 -15.54
N PRO A 233 -10.99 -22.95 -14.57
CA PRO A 233 -12.36 -23.20 -14.11
C PRO A 233 -13.04 -21.93 -13.59
N SER A 234 -14.28 -21.67 -13.97
CA SER A 234 -14.94 -20.38 -13.68
C SER A 234 -15.54 -20.24 -12.29
N VAL A 235 -16.19 -21.29 -11.79
CA VAL A 235 -17.00 -21.19 -10.56
C VAL A 235 -16.27 -21.73 -9.35
N ASP A 236 -15.51 -22.80 -9.53
CA ASP A 236 -14.95 -23.61 -8.45
C ASP A 236 -13.49 -23.96 -8.79
N PRO A 237 -12.52 -23.67 -7.91
CA PRO A 237 -11.13 -24.01 -8.15
C PRO A 237 -10.91 -25.53 -8.19
N MET A 238 -11.80 -26.36 -7.64
CA MET A 238 -11.63 -27.83 -7.61
C MET A 238 -11.50 -28.45 -9.01
N GLY A 239 -12.06 -27.81 -10.05
CA GLY A 239 -11.87 -28.23 -11.44
C GLY A 239 -10.42 -28.11 -11.95
N LEU A 240 -9.51 -27.51 -11.18
CA LEU A 240 -8.07 -27.49 -11.50
C LEU A 240 -7.45 -28.88 -11.35
N TYR A 241 -8.01 -29.78 -10.53
CA TYR A 241 -7.49 -31.15 -10.37
C TYR A 241 -7.67 -32.02 -11.62
N ASP A 242 -8.59 -31.66 -12.51
CA ASP A 242 -8.79 -32.36 -13.80
C ASP A 242 -7.75 -31.97 -14.84
N ARG A 243 -6.92 -30.96 -14.54
CA ARG A 243 -5.89 -30.48 -15.46
C ARG A 243 -4.59 -31.28 -15.29
N LYS A 244 -3.73 -31.20 -16.32
CA LYS A 244 -2.44 -31.91 -16.32
C LYS A 244 -1.38 -31.24 -15.47
N GLU A 245 -1.55 -29.95 -15.18
CA GLU A 245 -0.60 -29.24 -14.33
C GLU A 245 -0.84 -29.57 -12.86
N TYR A 246 0.13 -29.25 -12.01
CA TYR A 246 0.03 -29.57 -10.59
C TYR A 246 -0.60 -28.41 -9.84
N TRP A 247 -1.65 -28.71 -9.07
CA TRP A 247 -2.44 -27.73 -8.32
C TRP A 247 -2.66 -28.24 -6.91
N ILE A 248 -2.44 -27.37 -5.93
CA ILE A 248 -2.85 -27.55 -4.54
C ILE A 248 -3.86 -26.45 -4.24
N ILE A 249 -5.02 -26.84 -3.72
CA ILE A 249 -6.10 -25.92 -3.34
C ILE A 249 -6.32 -26.07 -1.84
N VAL A 250 -6.27 -24.95 -1.12
CA VAL A 250 -6.47 -24.92 0.33
C VAL A 250 -7.60 -23.96 0.68
N GLU A 251 -8.76 -24.53 1.00
CA GLU A 251 -9.98 -23.77 1.32
C GLU A 251 -10.04 -23.30 2.78
N ASP A 252 -9.28 -23.93 3.67
CA ASP A 252 -9.25 -23.68 5.11
C ASP A 252 -7.95 -22.99 5.57
N ALA A 253 -7.22 -22.38 4.64
CA ALA A 253 -5.96 -21.69 4.93
C ALA A 253 -6.13 -20.44 5.82
N PHE A 254 -7.25 -19.74 5.71
CA PHE A 254 -7.54 -18.56 6.53
C PHE A 254 -8.50 -18.91 7.67
N ASP A 255 -8.40 -18.20 8.80
CA ASP A 255 -9.23 -18.47 9.97
C ASP A 255 -10.70 -18.10 9.78
N GLU A 256 -11.62 -18.91 10.31
CA GLU A 256 -13.07 -18.60 10.25
C GLU A 256 -13.44 -17.28 10.94
N LYS A 257 -12.64 -16.83 11.92
CA LYS A 257 -12.83 -15.56 12.62
C LYS A 257 -11.79 -14.52 12.21
N LEU A 258 -11.48 -14.46 10.92
CA LEU A 258 -10.64 -13.40 10.38
C LEU A 258 -11.37 -12.05 10.39
N SER A 259 -10.61 -10.99 10.61
CA SER A 259 -11.03 -9.60 10.70
C SER A 259 -10.28 -8.78 9.67
N GLU A 260 -10.85 -7.62 9.31
CA GLU A 260 -10.12 -6.67 8.49
C GLU A 260 -8.79 -6.35 9.18
N LEU A 261 -7.75 -6.31 8.37
CA LEU A 261 -6.38 -6.00 8.73
C LEU A 261 -5.61 -7.06 9.50
N ASP A 262 -6.17 -8.27 9.63
CA ASP A 262 -5.34 -9.43 9.92
C ASP A 262 -4.20 -9.55 8.90
N GLU A 263 -3.05 -9.96 9.40
CA GLU A 263 -1.86 -10.20 8.61
C GLU A 263 -1.57 -11.69 8.59
N TYR A 264 -1.28 -12.22 7.41
CA TYR A 264 -0.88 -13.61 7.27
C TYR A 264 0.54 -13.65 6.73
N ARG A 265 1.37 -14.48 7.36
CA ARG A 265 2.66 -14.91 6.85
C ARG A 265 2.51 -16.31 6.33
N PHE A 266 3.02 -16.60 5.15
CA PHE A 266 3.20 -17.98 4.71
C PHE A 266 4.64 -18.22 4.26
N ILE A 267 5.14 -19.43 4.51
CA ILE A 267 6.52 -19.85 4.27
C ILE A 267 6.53 -21.29 3.76
N ARG A 268 7.40 -21.58 2.80
CA ARG A 268 7.67 -22.94 2.33
C ARG A 268 8.96 -23.44 2.99
N GLN A 269 8.87 -24.52 3.77
CA GLN A 269 10.00 -25.13 4.46
C GLN A 269 10.79 -26.08 3.56
N LYS A 270 11.99 -26.46 4.02
CA LYS A 270 12.92 -27.36 3.31
C LYS A 270 12.37 -28.76 3.08
N ASP A 271 11.51 -29.24 3.97
CA ASP A 271 10.83 -30.53 3.85
C ASP A 271 9.65 -30.51 2.85
N GLY A 272 9.29 -29.32 2.36
CA GLY A 272 8.21 -29.11 1.40
C GLY A 272 6.92 -28.60 2.03
N ASP A 273 6.82 -28.56 3.36
CA ASP A 273 5.63 -28.06 4.05
C ASP A 273 5.46 -26.56 3.82
N ILE A 274 4.23 -26.14 3.54
CA ILE A 274 3.84 -24.74 3.51
C ILE A 274 3.08 -24.46 4.79
N GLN A 275 3.64 -23.57 5.61
CA GLN A 275 3.01 -23.11 6.84
C GLN A 275 2.45 -21.71 6.65
N ILE A 276 1.30 -21.47 7.26
CA ILE A 276 0.71 -20.13 7.41
C ILE A 276 0.62 -19.79 8.90
N CYS A 277 0.81 -18.51 9.21
CA CYS A 277 0.68 -17.95 10.55
C CYS A 277 -0.14 -16.68 10.45
N ARG A 278 -1.20 -16.59 11.25
CA ARG A 278 -1.97 -15.37 11.40
C ARG A 278 -1.30 -14.54 12.47
N ASN A 279 -1.15 -13.25 12.20
CA ASN A 279 -0.93 -12.27 13.24
C ASN A 279 0.33 -12.53 14.11
N ASN A 280 1.36 -13.13 13.51
CA ASN A 280 2.57 -13.59 14.18
C ASN A 280 2.33 -14.37 15.49
N ASP A 281 1.15 -14.97 15.64
CA ASP A 281 0.80 -15.75 16.80
C ASP A 281 1.22 -17.19 16.53
N SER A 282 2.19 -17.67 17.30
CA SER A 282 2.71 -19.04 17.17
C SER A 282 1.62 -20.10 17.35
N ASN A 283 0.54 -19.79 18.08
CA ASN A 283 -0.59 -20.71 18.27
C ASN A 283 -1.48 -20.84 17.02
N THR A 284 -1.33 -19.95 16.05
CA THR A 284 -2.07 -19.98 14.77
C THR A 284 -1.27 -20.60 13.63
N ILE A 285 -0.04 -21.04 13.90
CA ILE A 285 0.79 -21.71 12.90
C ILE A 285 0.11 -23.02 12.50
N LYS A 286 -0.14 -23.18 11.21
CA LYS A 286 -0.66 -24.43 10.64
C LYS A 286 0.01 -24.75 9.32
N THR A 287 0.29 -26.03 9.09
CA THR A 287 0.69 -26.54 7.77
C THR A 287 -0.56 -26.61 6.90
N ILE A 288 -0.55 -25.90 5.78
CA ILE A 288 -1.68 -25.79 4.84
C ILE A 288 -1.52 -26.64 3.59
N ALA A 289 -0.29 -27.00 3.25
CA ALA A 289 0.03 -27.79 2.07
C ALA A 289 1.38 -28.48 2.25
N CYS A 290 1.62 -29.54 1.48
CA CYS A 290 2.93 -30.17 1.35
C CYS A 290 3.29 -30.20 -0.14
N THR A 291 4.48 -29.71 -0.47
CA THR A 291 4.97 -29.58 -1.85
C THR A 291 6.18 -30.44 -2.09
N ASP A 292 6.41 -30.86 -3.33
CA ASP A 292 7.66 -31.52 -3.72
C ASP A 292 8.83 -30.51 -3.61
N PRO A 293 9.84 -30.73 -2.75
CA PRO A 293 10.97 -29.81 -2.58
C PRO A 293 11.75 -29.53 -3.87
N GLN A 294 11.68 -30.42 -4.87
CA GLN A 294 12.39 -30.28 -6.15
C GLN A 294 11.65 -29.41 -7.17
N GLN A 295 10.37 -29.10 -6.93
CA GLN A 295 9.56 -28.30 -7.83
C GLN A 295 9.46 -26.85 -7.35
N THR A 296 9.22 -25.96 -8.31
CA THR A 296 8.95 -24.54 -8.08
C THR A 296 7.44 -24.35 -8.02
N PHE A 297 6.97 -23.55 -7.08
CA PHE A 297 5.54 -23.28 -6.89
C PHE A 297 5.24 -21.79 -6.93
N TYR A 298 4.12 -21.41 -7.51
CA TYR A 298 3.59 -20.05 -7.55
C TYR A 298 2.32 -19.99 -6.69
N PRO A 299 2.23 -19.03 -5.75
CA PRO A 299 1.01 -18.81 -4.98
C PRO A 299 -0.07 -18.18 -5.86
N PHE A 300 -1.31 -18.60 -5.64
CA PHE A 300 -2.49 -17.95 -6.19
C PHE A 300 -3.59 -17.87 -5.15
N PHE A 301 -4.53 -16.97 -5.38
CA PHE A 301 -5.72 -16.80 -4.55
C PHE A 301 -6.94 -16.93 -5.45
N PHE A 302 -7.94 -17.66 -4.96
CA PHE A 302 -9.27 -17.69 -5.57
C PHE A 302 -10.22 -16.95 -4.64
N LEU A 303 -10.52 -15.70 -5.01
CA LEU A 303 -11.31 -14.78 -4.20
C LEU A 303 -12.81 -15.06 -4.37
N ASN A 304 -13.31 -16.18 -3.87
CA ASN A 304 -14.76 -16.50 -3.88
C ASN A 304 -15.42 -16.41 -2.50
N GLY A 305 -14.69 -15.93 -1.50
CA GLY A 305 -15.11 -15.90 -0.11
C GLY A 305 -15.30 -14.49 0.45
N ARG A 306 -15.29 -14.44 1.77
CA ARG A 306 -15.42 -13.25 2.61
C ARG A 306 -14.28 -12.27 2.37
N ILE A 307 -13.06 -12.73 2.10
CA ILE A 307 -11.97 -11.82 1.75
C ILE A 307 -12.33 -11.18 0.40
N ALA A 308 -12.69 -9.90 0.44
CA ALA A 308 -13.01 -9.11 -0.74
C ALA A 308 -11.79 -8.35 -1.25
N ALA A 309 -10.83 -8.06 -0.38
CA ALA A 309 -9.60 -7.39 -0.76
C ALA A 309 -8.45 -7.75 0.17
N PHE A 310 -7.24 -7.82 -0.38
CA PHE A 310 -6.01 -7.96 0.40
C PHE A 310 -4.82 -7.29 -0.32
N SER A 311 -3.82 -6.89 0.47
CA SER A 311 -2.56 -6.32 -0.03
C SER A 311 -1.40 -7.26 0.25
N LEU A 312 -0.47 -7.34 -0.71
CA LEU A 312 0.87 -7.87 -0.43
C LEU A 312 1.68 -6.80 0.31
N ILE A 313 2.13 -7.16 1.51
CA ILE A 313 3.01 -6.33 2.32
C ILE A 313 4.41 -6.41 1.74
N GLY A 314 4.91 -7.64 1.51
CA GLY A 314 6.23 -7.89 0.95
C GLY A 314 6.72 -9.32 1.18
N LEU A 315 8.02 -9.51 0.92
CA LEU A 315 8.75 -10.78 1.03
C LEU A 315 10.02 -10.57 1.83
N ILE A 316 10.39 -11.53 2.68
CA ILE A 316 11.72 -11.60 3.30
C ILE A 316 12.44 -12.82 2.77
N SER A 317 13.57 -12.61 2.08
CA SER A 317 14.34 -13.72 1.52
C SER A 317 15.29 -14.34 2.53
N SER A 318 15.30 -15.66 2.60
CA SER A 318 16.26 -16.45 3.37
C SER A 318 17.72 -16.19 2.97
N THR A 319 17.96 -15.82 1.70
CA THR A 319 19.30 -15.47 1.19
C THR A 319 19.85 -14.19 1.79
N ASN A 320 18.98 -13.20 2.07
CA ASN A 320 19.36 -11.98 2.80
C ASN A 320 19.73 -12.31 4.26
N ASN A 321 19.05 -13.27 4.89
CA ASN A 321 19.38 -13.76 6.22
C ASN A 321 20.75 -14.48 6.27
N ALA A 322 21.12 -15.20 5.22
CA ALA A 322 22.44 -15.86 5.12
C ALA A 322 23.60 -14.86 4.90
N ILE A 323 23.37 -13.80 4.11
CA ILE A 323 24.36 -12.72 3.91
C ILE A 323 24.54 -11.90 5.20
N ASN A 324 23.46 -11.69 5.95
CA ASN A 324 23.51 -11.00 7.25
C ASN A 324 24.23 -11.81 8.34
N ASN A 325 24.23 -13.15 8.26
CA ASN A 325 24.97 -14.00 9.20
C ASN A 325 26.48 -14.05 8.95
N ASN A 326 26.95 -13.78 7.72
CA ASN A 326 28.38 -13.76 7.37
C ASN A 326 28.98 -12.35 7.19
N LYS A 327 28.17 -11.28 7.32
CA LYS A 327 28.65 -9.90 7.44
C LYS A 327 28.60 -9.39 8.88
N LYS A 328 29.22 -10.13 9.82
CA LYS A 328 29.74 -9.50 11.05
C LYS A 328 31.01 -8.72 10.71
N THR A 329 30.88 -7.64 9.95
CA THR A 329 31.71 -6.42 9.94
C THR A 329 31.34 -5.58 8.71
N LYS A 330 30.35 -4.70 8.85
CA LYS A 330 30.50 -3.23 8.71
C LYS A 330 29.13 -2.55 8.76
N GLU A 331 29.04 -1.63 9.73
CA GLU A 331 27.96 -0.68 10.05
C GLU A 331 26.60 -1.31 10.38
N LYS A 332 26.53 -1.84 11.62
CA LYS A 332 25.28 -2.03 12.35
C LYS A 332 24.64 -0.66 12.57
N ASP A 333 23.38 -0.52 12.21
CA ASP A 333 22.54 0.56 12.74
C ASP A 333 22.24 0.19 14.20
N GLU A 334 23.07 0.67 15.14
CA GLU A 334 23.03 0.35 16.57
C GLU A 334 21.69 0.72 17.23
N ASN A 335 20.84 1.48 16.53
CA ASN A 335 19.59 2.02 17.01
C ASN A 335 18.33 1.28 16.56
N ALA A 336 18.46 0.19 15.80
CA ALA A 336 17.31 -0.55 15.28
C ALA A 336 16.56 -1.30 16.42
N GLY A 337 15.34 -0.87 16.71
CA GLY A 337 14.52 -1.38 17.84
C GLY A 337 14.57 -0.49 19.09
N LEU A 338 15.41 0.55 19.08
CA LEU A 338 15.46 1.57 20.14
C LEU A 338 14.41 2.66 19.89
N CYS A 339 14.01 3.32 20.97
CA CYS A 339 13.10 4.45 20.97
C CYS A 339 13.60 5.53 20.00
N GLN A 340 12.79 5.89 19.00
CA GLN A 340 13.15 6.85 17.96
C GLN A 340 13.23 8.31 18.45
N ILE A 341 13.04 8.53 19.75
CA ILE A 341 13.11 9.84 20.40
C ILE A 341 14.40 9.96 21.21
N CYS A 342 14.68 9.04 22.13
CA CYS A 342 15.90 9.08 22.96
C CYS A 342 17.05 8.24 22.40
N LEU A 343 16.77 7.21 21.61
CA LEU A 343 17.72 6.23 21.09
C LEU A 343 18.50 5.45 22.18
N ASP A 344 18.06 5.52 23.45
CA ASP A 344 18.77 4.94 24.59
C ASP A 344 18.11 3.65 25.12
N THR A 345 16.77 3.53 25.01
CA THR A 345 16.00 2.38 25.52
C THR A 345 15.14 1.74 24.43
N PRO A 346 14.79 0.44 24.54
CA PRO A 346 13.93 -0.22 23.57
C PRO A 346 12.58 0.49 23.39
N ALA A 347 12.07 0.54 22.16
CA ALA A 347 10.75 1.10 21.90
C ALA A 347 9.66 0.15 22.43
N SER A 348 8.80 0.65 23.32
CA SER A 348 7.73 -0.13 23.97
C SER A 348 6.32 0.43 23.70
N CYS A 349 6.19 1.51 22.95
CA CYS A 349 4.92 2.16 22.64
C CYS A 349 4.52 2.00 21.17
N VAL A 350 3.32 1.47 20.96
CA VAL A 350 2.69 1.20 19.67
C VAL A 350 1.74 2.33 19.30
N LEU A 351 1.83 2.80 18.05
CA LEU A 351 0.94 3.81 17.48
C LEU A 351 -0.15 3.15 16.64
N ILE A 352 -1.40 3.27 17.10
CA ILE A 352 -2.54 2.56 16.51
C ILE A 352 -3.35 3.55 15.64
N PRO A 353 -3.72 3.27 14.36
CA PRO A 353 -3.87 1.97 13.66
C PRO A 353 -2.65 1.41 12.96
N CYS A 354 -1.64 2.23 12.68
CA CYS A 354 -0.57 1.78 11.81
C CYS A 354 0.28 0.64 12.39
N GLY A 355 0.18 0.42 13.70
CA GLY A 355 0.81 -0.66 14.44
C GLY A 355 2.32 -0.54 14.58
N HIS A 356 2.91 0.59 14.20
CA HIS A 356 4.35 0.83 14.36
C HIS A 356 4.73 1.02 15.84
N ILE A 357 5.82 0.38 16.29
CA ILE A 357 6.44 0.57 17.60
C ILE A 357 7.50 1.65 17.46
N VAL A 358 7.37 2.76 18.19
CA VAL A 358 8.13 3.97 17.83
C VAL A 358 8.97 4.55 18.97
N PHE A 359 8.46 4.59 20.19
CA PHE A 359 9.17 5.19 21.32
C PHE A 359 8.97 4.41 22.62
N CYS A 360 9.80 4.65 23.62
CA CYS A 360 9.69 4.05 24.95
C CYS A 360 8.62 4.74 25.81
N SER A 361 8.22 4.09 26.91
CA SER A 361 7.25 4.59 27.89
C SER A 361 7.59 6.00 28.39
N ASP A 362 8.87 6.26 28.65
CA ASP A 362 9.30 7.53 29.23
C ASP A 362 9.23 8.69 28.21
N CYS A 363 9.38 8.36 26.92
CA CYS A 363 9.27 9.34 25.84
C CYS A 363 7.83 9.56 25.36
N LYS A 364 6.87 8.72 25.78
CA LYS A 364 5.46 8.78 25.38
C LYS A 364 4.82 10.13 25.70
N ASP A 365 4.84 10.53 26.97
CA ASP A 365 4.16 11.75 27.42
C ASP A 365 4.77 13.00 26.79
N SER A 366 6.09 13.00 26.60
CA SER A 366 6.79 14.10 25.92
C SER A 366 6.42 14.17 24.44
N PHE A 367 6.24 13.03 23.77
CA PHE A 367 5.80 12.97 22.39
C PHE A 367 4.36 13.44 22.22
N GLU A 368 3.44 12.95 23.05
CA GLU A 368 2.02 13.34 23.00
C GLU A 368 1.80 14.82 23.36
N LYS A 369 2.64 15.40 24.21
CA LYS A 369 2.58 16.84 24.55
C LYS A 369 3.23 17.73 23.49
N LYS A 370 4.35 17.33 22.88
CA LYS A 370 5.06 18.14 21.86
C LYS A 370 4.38 18.10 20.50
N PHE A 371 3.81 16.95 20.14
CA PHE A 371 3.17 16.75 18.86
C PHE A 371 1.67 16.75 19.05
N SER A 372 1.07 17.92 18.86
CA SER A 372 -0.39 18.11 18.86
C SER A 372 -1.07 17.29 17.76
N GLU A 373 -0.35 16.99 16.69
CA GLU A 373 -0.77 16.06 15.64
C GLU A 373 -0.33 14.64 15.96
N LYS A 374 -1.34 13.82 16.15
CA LYS A 374 -1.28 12.42 16.51
C LYS A 374 -0.89 11.58 15.27
N ARG A 375 0.39 11.65 14.86
CA ARG A 375 0.94 11.01 13.64
C ARG A 375 2.15 10.12 13.88
N CYS A 376 2.14 8.96 13.24
CA CYS A 376 3.17 7.96 13.43
C CYS A 376 4.50 8.41 12.82
N PRO A 377 5.62 8.48 13.57
CA PRO A 377 6.90 8.89 12.99
C PRO A 377 7.41 8.00 11.84
N ILE A 378 7.01 6.71 11.82
CA ILE A 378 7.45 5.72 10.83
C ILE A 378 6.64 5.87 9.53
N CYS A 379 5.34 5.54 9.54
CA CYS A 379 4.51 5.60 8.34
C CYS A 379 3.76 6.92 8.12
N ARG A 380 3.78 7.83 9.10
CA ARG A 380 3.09 9.13 9.09
C ARG A 380 1.58 9.09 9.09
N ASP A 381 0.99 7.90 9.17
CA ASP A 381 -0.44 7.74 9.38
C ASP A 381 -0.85 8.37 10.71
N ASN A 382 -2.05 8.95 10.75
CA ASN A 382 -2.61 9.43 12.00
C ASN A 382 -2.80 8.23 12.94
N TYR A 383 -2.24 8.30 14.14
CA TYR A 383 -2.53 7.37 15.22
C TYR A 383 -3.43 8.06 16.24
N ASN A 384 -4.50 7.44 16.64
CA ASN A 384 -5.44 8.01 17.60
C ASN A 384 -5.17 7.52 19.02
N ASN A 385 -4.47 6.39 19.19
CA ASN A 385 -4.09 5.83 20.48
C ASN A 385 -2.62 5.40 20.52
N VAL A 386 -2.02 5.51 21.70
CA VAL A 386 -0.69 5.00 22.02
C VAL A 386 -0.83 3.90 23.06
N PHE A 387 -0.49 2.67 22.68
CA PHE A 387 -0.53 1.53 23.58
C PHE A 387 0.88 1.21 24.06
N GLN A 388 1.08 1.13 25.37
CA GLN A 388 2.35 0.74 25.97
C GLN A 388 2.37 -0.77 26.19
N ILE A 389 3.43 -1.42 25.73
CA ILE A 389 3.70 -2.84 25.97
C ILE A 389 4.31 -2.93 27.37
N GLU A 390 3.68 -3.67 28.28
CA GLU A 390 4.23 -4.00 29.59
C GLU A 390 5.04 -5.31 29.48
N ASP A 391 6.22 -5.34 30.08
CA ASP A 391 7.04 -6.55 30.22
C ASP A 391 6.58 -7.28 31.50
N ASP A 392 6.18 -8.55 31.39
CA ASP A 392 5.94 -9.45 32.54
C ASP A 392 7.26 -9.94 33.17
#